data_AF-A0A818V8N1-F1
#
_entry.id   AF-A0A818V8N1-F1
#
_cell.length_a   1.000
_cell.length_b   1.000
_cell.length_c   1.000
_cell.angle_alpha   90.00
_cell.angle_beta   90.00
_cell.angle_gamma   90.00
#
_symmetry.space_group_name_H-M   'P 1'
#
loop_
_entity.id
_entity.type
_entity.pdbx_description
1 polymer ?
#
loop_
_entity_poly.entity_id
_entity_poly.type
_entity_poly.pdbx_seq_one_letter_code
_entity_poly.pdbx_strand_id
1 'polypeptide(L)'
;MELEICRAMTSDETYCNSQHFALLCDVTTTEGYLMVITHHGINRQDVGLIMRSSFEETVDTLMEATAQSDFKPLKNVSERILLGRLPELGTSYFDLLLDTKKCAKVLELPTNTMVGHDMMPNDPVKAFNQETTTPQIESMITKSNDESVWLQIYRQMTLMEPVNFS
;
A
#
# COMPACT_ATOMS: atom_id res chain seq x y z
N MET A 1 -20.52 -22.03 -20.58
CA MET A 1 -19.83 -22.43 -19.33
C MET A 1 -20.72 -22.14 -18.13
N GLU A 2 -21.17 -20.90 -17.95
CA GLU A 2 -22.01 -20.47 -16.80
C GLU A 2 -23.21 -21.40 -16.53
N LEU A 3 -23.99 -21.74 -17.58
CA LEU A 3 -25.15 -22.63 -17.44
C LEU A 3 -24.81 -24.02 -16.90
N GLU A 4 -23.67 -24.59 -17.32
CA GLU A 4 -23.26 -25.93 -16.87
C GLU A 4 -22.80 -25.91 -15.41
N ILE A 5 -22.07 -24.87 -15.00
CA ILE A 5 -21.62 -24.71 -13.61
C ILE A 5 -22.82 -24.50 -12.68
N CYS A 6 -23.74 -23.59 -13.04
CA CYS A 6 -24.94 -23.35 -12.25
C CYS A 6 -25.82 -24.60 -12.15
N ARG A 7 -25.93 -25.39 -13.22
CA ARG A 7 -26.66 -26.66 -13.22
C ARG A 7 -26.04 -27.68 -12.26
N ALA A 8 -24.72 -27.83 -12.28
CA ALA A 8 -24.01 -28.75 -11.39
C ALA A 8 -24.12 -28.35 -9.91
N MET A 9 -24.08 -27.05 -9.59
CA MET A 9 -24.23 -26.59 -8.20
C MET A 9 -25.67 -26.70 -7.68
N THR A 10 -26.65 -26.43 -8.56
CA THR A 10 -28.07 -26.56 -8.22
C THR A 10 -28.48 -28.01 -8.01
N SER A 11 -27.84 -28.97 -8.71
CA SER A 11 -28.09 -30.40 -8.47
C SER A 11 -27.67 -30.85 -7.07
N ASP A 12 -26.75 -30.12 -6.42
CA ASP A 12 -26.29 -30.41 -5.05
C ASP A 12 -27.08 -29.63 -3.98
N GLU A 13 -28.19 -28.98 -4.32
CA GLU A 13 -29.02 -28.12 -3.45
C GLU A 13 -28.24 -26.94 -2.81
N THR A 14 -27.07 -26.61 -3.33
CA THR A 14 -26.27 -25.47 -2.83
C THR A 14 -26.68 -24.17 -3.52
N TYR A 15 -26.99 -23.15 -2.72
CA TYR A 15 -27.28 -21.81 -3.22
C TYR A 15 -26.01 -20.97 -3.27
N CYS A 16 -25.69 -20.42 -4.44
CA CYS A 16 -24.65 -19.44 -4.64
C CYS A 16 -25.15 -18.37 -5.63
N ASN A 17 -24.85 -17.10 -5.38
CA ASN A 17 -25.24 -16.01 -6.25
C ASN A 17 -24.59 -16.19 -7.64
N SER A 18 -25.38 -16.08 -8.71
CA SER A 18 -24.91 -16.23 -10.09
C SER A 18 -23.78 -15.25 -10.44
N GLN A 19 -23.71 -14.10 -9.77
CA GLN A 19 -22.62 -13.13 -9.95
C GLN A 19 -21.23 -13.72 -9.65
N HIS A 20 -21.11 -14.67 -8.72
CA HIS A 20 -19.83 -15.31 -8.42
C HIS A 20 -19.37 -16.22 -9.56
N PHE A 21 -20.30 -16.96 -10.17
CA PHE A 21 -19.99 -17.82 -11.32
C PHE A 21 -19.82 -17.02 -12.60
N ALA A 22 -20.54 -15.91 -12.77
CA ALA A 22 -20.32 -14.98 -13.87
C ALA A 22 -18.88 -14.45 -13.85
N LEU A 23 -18.41 -13.97 -12.68
CA LEU A 23 -17.01 -13.55 -12.52
C LEU A 23 -16.01 -14.68 -12.80
N LEU A 24 -16.31 -15.90 -12.38
CA LEU A 24 -15.47 -17.07 -12.67
C LEU A 24 -15.40 -17.37 -14.18
N CYS A 25 -16.55 -17.33 -14.86
CA CYS A 25 -16.64 -17.52 -16.30
C CYS A 25 -15.92 -16.41 -17.07
N ASP A 26 -15.99 -15.16 -16.59
CA ASP A 26 -15.27 -14.04 -17.18
C ASP A 26 -13.76 -14.26 -17.05
N VAL A 27 -13.25 -14.54 -15.85
CA VAL A 27 -11.82 -14.78 -15.58
C VAL A 27 -11.26 -15.95 -16.42
N THR A 28 -12.06 -17.00 -16.64
CA THR A 28 -11.65 -18.16 -17.45
C THR A 28 -11.72 -17.93 -18.96
N THR A 29 -12.33 -16.83 -19.41
CA THR A 29 -12.59 -16.53 -20.83
C THR A 29 -11.91 -15.23 -21.31
N THR A 30 -11.17 -14.51 -20.46
CA THR A 30 -10.56 -13.21 -20.81
C THR A 30 -9.62 -13.25 -22.01
N GLU A 31 -8.88 -14.34 -22.18
CA GLU A 31 -7.81 -14.46 -23.19
C GLU A 31 -8.31 -14.90 -24.58
N GLY A 32 -9.62 -15.10 -24.75
CA GLY A 32 -10.21 -15.58 -26.01
C GLY A 32 -10.09 -17.09 -26.24
N TYR A 33 -9.49 -17.82 -25.30
CA TYR A 33 -9.54 -19.27 -25.19
C TYR A 33 -9.89 -19.69 -23.76
N LEU A 34 -10.28 -20.96 -23.60
CA LEU A 34 -10.65 -21.50 -22.30
C LEU A 34 -9.41 -21.68 -21.41
N MET A 35 -9.29 -20.85 -20.38
CA MET A 35 -8.22 -20.96 -19.40
C MET A 35 -8.62 -21.90 -18.26
N VAL A 36 -7.79 -22.92 -18.03
CA VAL A 36 -8.02 -23.93 -17.00
C VAL A 36 -7.63 -23.37 -15.62
N ILE A 37 -8.41 -23.63 -14.59
CA ILE A 37 -8.10 -23.24 -13.21
C ILE A 37 -7.21 -24.31 -12.57
N THR A 38 -5.95 -24.38 -13.02
CA THR A 38 -4.89 -25.25 -12.48
C THR A 38 -3.55 -24.52 -12.59
N HIS A 39 -2.47 -25.08 -12.03
CA HIS A 39 -1.12 -24.49 -12.16
C HIS A 39 -0.72 -24.26 -13.63
N HIS A 40 -1.06 -25.19 -14.52
CA HIS A 40 -0.81 -25.06 -15.96
C HIS A 40 -1.56 -23.88 -16.62
N GLY A 41 -2.69 -23.43 -16.06
CA GLY A 41 -3.45 -22.32 -16.60
C GLY A 41 -3.04 -20.98 -16.00
N ILE A 42 -2.96 -20.90 -14.67
CA ILE A 42 -2.59 -19.67 -13.95
C ILE A 42 -1.15 -19.26 -14.29
N ASN A 43 -0.23 -20.21 -14.48
CA ASN A 43 1.16 -19.90 -14.78
C ASN A 43 1.39 -19.33 -16.20
N ARG A 44 0.38 -19.42 -17.08
CA ARG A 44 0.40 -18.86 -18.44
C ARG A 44 -0.09 -17.41 -18.52
N GLN A 45 -0.69 -16.89 -17.45
CA GLN A 45 -1.09 -15.49 -17.40
C GLN A 45 0.15 -14.58 -17.27
N ASP A 46 0.08 -13.35 -17.80
CA ASP A 46 1.10 -12.30 -17.56
C ASP A 46 0.95 -11.72 -16.14
N VAL A 47 1.04 -12.60 -15.15
CA VAL A 47 1.10 -12.27 -13.72
C VAL A 47 2.55 -12.21 -13.27
N GLY A 48 2.83 -11.42 -12.23
CA GLY A 48 4.20 -11.28 -11.74
C GLY A 48 4.78 -12.60 -11.24
N LEU A 49 6.09 -12.78 -11.42
CA LEU A 49 6.83 -13.97 -11.01
C LEU A 49 6.51 -14.40 -9.58
N ILE A 50 6.56 -13.45 -8.64
CA ILE A 50 6.38 -13.74 -7.22
C ILE A 50 4.95 -14.24 -6.98
N MET A 51 3.96 -13.63 -7.62
CA MET A 51 2.57 -14.11 -7.57
C MET A 51 2.46 -15.53 -8.12
N ARG A 52 3.06 -15.80 -9.29
CA ARG A 52 3.03 -17.10 -9.95
C ARG A 52 3.65 -18.19 -9.09
N SER A 53 4.82 -17.92 -8.52
CA SER A 53 5.54 -18.84 -7.62
C SER A 53 4.80 -19.12 -6.31
N SER A 54 3.84 -18.27 -5.93
CA SER A 54 3.00 -18.46 -4.75
C SER A 54 1.90 -19.52 -4.95
N PHE A 55 1.67 -19.99 -6.18
CA PHE A 55 0.65 -20.99 -6.49
C PHE A 55 1.28 -22.20 -7.22
N GLU A 56 1.63 -23.22 -6.45
CA GLU A 56 2.29 -24.45 -6.95
C GLU A 56 3.62 -24.18 -7.70
N GLU A 57 4.45 -25.21 -7.95
CA GLU A 57 5.67 -25.12 -8.78
C GLU A 57 6.65 -23.95 -8.48
N THR A 58 6.78 -23.56 -7.19
CA THR A 58 7.53 -22.36 -6.76
C THR A 58 8.98 -22.32 -7.28
N VAL A 59 9.72 -23.42 -7.16
CA VAL A 59 11.14 -23.48 -7.49
C VAL A 59 11.37 -23.39 -9.00
N ASP A 60 10.61 -24.16 -9.77
CA ASP A 60 10.73 -24.19 -11.23
C ASP A 60 10.38 -22.82 -11.82
N THR A 61 9.32 -22.21 -11.30
CA THR A 61 8.87 -20.87 -11.72
C THR A 61 9.93 -19.79 -11.44
N LEU A 62 10.56 -19.83 -10.25
CA LEU A 62 11.62 -18.88 -9.88
C LEU A 62 12.89 -19.08 -10.71
N MET A 63 13.26 -20.33 -10.99
CA MET A 63 14.43 -20.65 -11.79
C MET A 63 14.26 -20.18 -13.24
N GLU A 64 13.10 -20.44 -13.85
CA GLU A 64 12.79 -19.98 -15.21
C GLU A 64 12.85 -18.45 -15.31
N ALA A 65 12.22 -17.75 -14.37
CA ALA A 65 12.18 -16.29 -14.42
C ALA A 65 13.55 -15.65 -14.13
N THR A 66 14.37 -16.28 -13.28
CA THR A 66 15.77 -15.86 -13.08
C THR A 66 16.57 -16.03 -14.37
N ALA A 67 16.37 -17.12 -15.10
CA ALA A 67 17.04 -17.37 -16.37
C ALA A 67 16.62 -16.36 -17.47
N GLN A 68 15.37 -15.89 -17.43
CA GLN A 68 14.83 -14.89 -18.36
C GLN A 68 15.04 -13.43 -17.89
N SER A 69 15.57 -13.21 -16.68
CA SER A 69 15.66 -11.91 -16.02
C SER A 69 14.31 -11.17 -15.97
N ASP A 70 13.22 -11.90 -15.69
CA ASP A 70 11.87 -11.34 -15.61
C ASP A 70 11.71 -10.53 -14.32
N PHE A 71 11.55 -9.21 -14.47
CA PHE A 71 11.32 -8.28 -13.37
C PHE A 71 10.04 -7.50 -13.63
N LYS A 72 9.04 -7.71 -12.77
CA LYS A 72 7.74 -7.03 -12.83
C LYS A 72 7.51 -6.20 -11.57
N PRO A 73 6.86 -5.03 -11.67
CA PRO A 73 6.48 -4.25 -10.51
C PRO A 73 5.46 -5.01 -9.65
N LEU A 74 5.58 -4.86 -8.33
CA LEU A 74 4.76 -5.52 -7.31
C LEU A 74 3.35 -4.90 -7.28
N LYS A 75 2.50 -5.31 -8.21
CA LYS A 75 1.11 -4.83 -8.31
C LYS A 75 0.13 -5.78 -7.66
N ASN A 76 0.45 -7.07 -7.61
CA ASN A 76 -0.48 -8.08 -7.12
C ASN A 76 -0.52 -8.08 -5.60
N VAL A 77 -1.70 -8.41 -5.06
CA VAL A 77 -1.94 -8.47 -3.62
C VAL A 77 -0.99 -9.45 -2.94
N SER A 78 -0.85 -10.66 -3.50
CA SER A 78 0.00 -11.72 -2.93
C SER A 78 1.47 -11.31 -2.81
N GLU A 79 1.99 -10.58 -3.80
CA GLU A 79 3.38 -10.13 -3.84
C GLU A 79 3.67 -9.10 -2.76
N ARG A 80 2.73 -8.17 -2.54
CA ARG A 80 2.85 -7.15 -1.49
C ARG A 80 2.73 -7.76 -0.10
N ILE A 81 1.82 -8.72 0.09
CA ILE A 81 1.69 -9.47 1.34
C ILE A 81 2.98 -10.23 1.65
N LEU A 82 3.56 -10.93 0.67
CA LEU A 82 4.79 -11.69 0.87
C LEU A 82 5.97 -10.82 1.31
N LEU A 83 6.04 -9.59 0.79
CA LEU A 83 7.10 -8.61 1.12
C LEU A 83 6.78 -7.73 2.33
N GLY A 84 5.65 -7.96 3.01
CA GLY A 84 5.23 -7.18 4.18
C GLY A 84 4.85 -5.72 3.87
N ARG A 85 4.47 -5.43 2.61
CA ARG A 85 3.99 -4.10 2.19
C ARG A 85 2.46 -4.07 2.17
N LEU A 86 1.89 -2.88 2.38
CA LEU A 86 0.43 -2.69 2.31
C LEU A 86 -0.07 -2.97 0.87
N PRO A 87 -0.96 -3.97 0.67
CA PRO A 87 -1.51 -4.25 -0.65
C PRO A 87 -2.53 -3.19 -1.06
N GLU A 88 -2.67 -2.93 -2.36
CA GLU A 88 -3.68 -2.02 -2.92
C GLU A 88 -5.04 -2.74 -3.02
N LEU A 89 -5.73 -2.90 -1.88
CA LEU A 89 -7.07 -3.51 -1.84
C LEU A 89 -7.95 -2.83 -0.79
N GLY A 90 -9.25 -2.67 -1.08
CA GLY A 90 -10.21 -2.11 -0.14
C GLY A 90 -9.80 -0.73 0.39
N THR A 91 -9.68 -0.58 1.71
CA THR A 91 -9.34 0.69 2.37
C THR A 91 -7.96 1.21 2.00
N SER A 92 -7.01 0.34 1.67
CA SER A 92 -5.64 0.73 1.29
C SER A 92 -5.47 1.01 -0.20
N TYR A 93 -6.56 1.07 -0.97
CA TYR A 93 -6.50 1.39 -2.41
C TYR A 93 -6.26 2.88 -2.69
N PHE A 94 -6.47 3.75 -1.70
CA PHE A 94 -6.23 5.19 -1.81
C PHE A 94 -5.24 5.65 -0.75
N ASP A 95 -4.51 6.73 -1.07
CA ASP A 95 -3.60 7.36 -0.12
C ASP A 95 -4.32 8.47 0.65
N LEU A 96 -3.93 8.66 1.91
CA LEU A 96 -4.47 9.68 2.80
C LEU A 96 -3.46 10.82 2.92
N LEU A 97 -3.81 11.96 2.35
CA LEU A 97 -3.02 13.17 2.45
C LEU A 97 -3.62 14.10 3.51
N LEU A 98 -2.77 14.65 4.37
CA LEU A 98 -3.19 15.59 5.41
C LEU A 98 -3.42 16.99 4.81
N ASP A 99 -4.65 17.49 4.94
CA ASP A 99 -4.99 18.87 4.57
C ASP A 99 -4.62 19.84 5.70
N THR A 100 -3.40 20.38 5.65
CA THR A 100 -2.85 21.28 6.67
C THR A 100 -3.66 22.56 6.85
N LYS A 101 -4.33 23.05 5.81
CA LYS A 101 -5.15 24.28 5.86
C LYS A 101 -6.44 24.09 6.66
N LYS A 102 -7.01 22.88 6.64
CA LYS A 102 -8.17 22.54 7.47
C LYS A 102 -7.77 22.21 8.90
N CYS A 103 -6.63 21.55 9.10
CA CYS A 103 -6.12 21.27 10.45
C CYS A 103 -5.89 22.55 11.26
N ALA A 104 -5.35 23.60 10.64
CA ALA A 104 -5.13 24.88 11.32
C ALA A 104 -6.42 25.52 11.87
N LYS A 105 -7.55 25.37 11.17
CA LYS A 105 -8.86 25.93 11.60
C LYS A 105 -9.50 25.16 12.75
N VAL A 106 -9.14 23.88 12.92
CA VAL A 106 -9.70 22.99 13.95
C VAL A 106 -8.87 23.03 15.23
N LEU A 107 -7.58 23.37 15.14
CA LEU A 107 -6.69 23.47 16.30
C LEU A 107 -6.92 24.73 17.16
N GLU A 108 -7.77 25.67 16.72
CA GLU A 108 -8.24 26.77 17.56
C GLU A 108 -9.21 26.23 18.62
N LEU A 109 -8.64 25.74 19.73
CA LEU A 109 -9.41 25.32 20.90
C LEU A 109 -10.23 26.51 21.45
N PRO A 110 -11.48 26.30 21.89
CA PRO A 110 -12.26 27.33 22.56
C PRO A 110 -11.57 27.66 23.88
N THR A 111 -10.77 28.73 23.86
CA THR A 111 -10.21 29.33 25.06
C THR A 111 -11.33 30.11 25.73
N ASN A 112 -12.28 29.42 26.37
CA ASN A 112 -13.20 30.10 27.26
C ASN A 112 -13.68 29.19 28.39
N THR A 113 -12.91 29.17 29.48
CA THR A 113 -13.52 29.13 30.80
C THR A 113 -12.65 29.93 31.78
N MET A 114 -13.30 30.91 32.40
CA MET A 114 -12.93 31.67 33.60
C MET A 114 -12.12 32.96 33.39
N VAL A 115 -12.88 34.01 33.08
CA VAL A 115 -12.55 35.42 33.32
C VAL A 115 -12.27 35.63 34.82
N GLY A 116 -11.06 36.07 35.13
CA GLY A 116 -10.64 36.51 36.45
C GLY A 116 -9.55 37.58 36.35
N HIS A 117 -10.00 38.83 36.15
CA HIS A 117 -9.40 40.09 36.60
C HIS A 117 -7.95 40.44 36.15
N ASP A 118 -7.86 41.48 35.31
CA ASP A 118 -6.73 42.37 35.01
C ASP A 118 -5.40 41.76 34.49
N MET A 119 -5.05 42.14 33.25
CA MET A 119 -3.79 42.82 32.86
C MET A 119 -3.52 42.67 31.34
N MET A 120 -3.46 43.82 30.65
CA MET A 120 -2.74 44.18 29.41
C MET A 120 -2.83 43.31 28.13
N PRO A 121 -3.07 43.91 26.93
CA PRO A 121 -3.00 43.20 25.67
C PRO A 121 -1.55 43.12 25.19
N ASN A 122 -1.11 41.93 24.75
CA ASN A 122 -0.23 41.76 23.58
C ASN A 122 -0.03 40.26 23.30
N ASP A 123 -0.72 39.79 22.26
CA ASP A 123 -0.41 38.68 21.36
C ASP A 123 0.17 37.37 21.95
N PRO A 124 -0.66 36.33 22.17
CA PRO A 124 -0.20 35.02 22.63
C PRO A 124 0.64 34.24 21.60
N VAL A 125 0.75 34.71 20.35
CA VAL A 125 1.47 34.03 19.26
C VAL A 125 3.00 34.10 19.45
N LYS A 126 3.53 35.04 20.22
CA LYS A 126 5.00 35.20 20.40
C LYS A 126 5.61 34.40 21.55
N ALA A 127 4.81 33.94 22.53
CA ALA A 127 5.33 33.25 23.71
C ALA A 127 5.62 31.75 23.47
N PHE A 128 4.98 31.11 22.49
CA PHE A 128 5.16 29.67 22.24
C PHE A 128 6.40 29.34 21.40
N ASN A 129 7.01 30.33 20.73
CA ASN A 129 8.18 30.13 19.87
C ASN A 129 9.52 30.24 20.61
N GLN A 130 9.50 30.36 21.94
CA GLN A 130 10.70 30.41 22.77
C GLN A 130 10.62 29.32 23.84
N GLU A 131 10.85 28.07 23.44
CA GLU A 131 11.86 27.18 24.07
C GLU A 131 11.64 25.70 23.70
N THR A 132 12.70 25.13 23.11
CA THR A 132 13.07 23.70 23.14
C THR A 132 12.45 22.76 22.11
N THR A 133 13.07 22.64 20.92
CA THR A 133 13.87 21.45 20.53
C THR A 133 14.60 21.70 19.20
N THR A 134 15.92 21.89 19.29
CA THR A 134 16.98 21.70 18.26
C THR A 134 16.91 22.49 16.92
N PRO A 135 17.52 23.70 16.83
CA PRO A 135 17.59 24.52 15.60
C PRO A 135 18.53 23.99 14.50
N GLN A 136 19.04 22.75 14.59
CA GLN A 136 20.02 22.22 13.63
C GLN A 136 19.41 21.32 12.54
N ILE A 137 18.22 20.74 12.75
CA ILE A 137 17.60 19.82 11.78
C ILE A 137 16.72 20.58 10.76
N GLU A 138 15.99 21.61 11.20
CA GLU A 138 15.14 22.40 10.29
C GLU A 138 15.94 23.21 9.26
N SER A 139 17.17 23.61 9.58
CA SER A 139 18.03 24.35 8.65
C SER A 139 18.59 23.49 7.50
N MET A 140 18.50 22.15 7.61
CA MET A 140 18.83 21.23 6.51
C MET A 140 17.61 20.88 5.65
N ILE A 141 16.39 20.93 6.20
CA ILE A 141 15.15 20.61 5.47
C ILE A 141 14.65 21.81 4.65
N THR A 142 14.94 23.04 5.09
CA THR A 142 14.45 24.27 4.43
C THR A 142 15.39 24.87 3.39
N LYS A 143 16.58 24.29 3.16
CA LYS A 143 17.50 24.73 2.10
C LYS A 143 17.67 23.68 0.99
N SER A 144 17.09 24.04 -0.14
CA SER A 144 17.33 23.55 -1.51
C SER A 144 16.39 22.45 -2.01
N ASN A 145 15.74 22.82 -3.11
CA ASN A 145 14.88 22.04 -3.98
C ASN A 145 15.70 21.07 -4.87
N ASP A 146 16.82 20.54 -4.34
CA ASP A 146 17.78 19.70 -5.05
C ASP A 146 17.55 18.22 -4.68
N GLU A 147 17.21 17.40 -5.68
CA GLU A 147 16.98 15.95 -5.55
C GLU A 147 18.18 15.17 -4.96
N SER A 148 19.37 15.76 -4.98
CA SER A 148 20.61 15.17 -4.45
C SER A 148 20.59 15.00 -2.92
N VAL A 149 19.81 15.81 -2.19
CA VAL A 149 19.70 15.71 -0.72
C VAL A 149 18.92 14.47 -0.31
N TRP A 150 17.83 14.15 -1.01
CA TRP A 150 17.03 12.96 -0.74
C TRP A 150 17.82 11.68 -1.01
N LEU A 151 18.59 11.64 -2.09
CA LEU A 151 19.48 10.50 -2.39
C LEU A 151 20.54 10.29 -1.31
N GLN A 152 21.02 11.37 -0.69
CA GLN A 152 22.00 11.30 0.40
C GLN A 152 21.39 10.81 1.72
N ILE A 153 20.13 11.15 1.99
CA ILE A 153 19.35 10.60 3.11
C ILE A 153 19.07 9.11 2.91
N TYR A 154 18.63 8.70 1.72
CA TYR A 154 18.40 7.29 1.39
C TYR A 154 19.70 6.45 1.48
N ARG A 155 20.83 7.02 1.05
CA ARG A 155 22.15 6.36 1.17
C ARG A 155 22.61 6.23 2.62
N GLN A 156 22.29 7.19 3.49
CA GLN A 156 22.54 7.10 4.94
C GLN A 156 21.64 6.07 5.62
N MET A 157 20.35 5.99 5.27
CA MET A 157 19.45 4.98 5.83
C MET A 157 19.80 3.55 5.39
N THR A 158 20.37 3.38 4.19
CA THR A 158 20.80 2.06 3.68
C THR A 158 22.06 1.52 4.37
N LEU A 159 22.86 2.39 5.03
CA LEU A 159 24.10 2.03 5.72
C LEU A 159 23.95 1.80 7.23
N MET A 160 22.74 1.92 7.79
CA MET A 160 22.46 1.47 9.16
C MET A 160 22.29 -0.04 9.18
N GLU A 161 23.34 -0.77 9.58
CA GLU A 161 23.25 -2.20 9.88
C GLU A 161 22.19 -2.45 10.97
N PRO A 162 21.46 -3.59 10.92
CA PRO A 162 20.42 -3.88 11.88
C PRO A 162 21.02 -4.09 13.27
N VAL A 163 20.49 -3.33 14.24
CA VAL A 163 20.80 -3.48 15.67
C VAL A 163 20.47 -4.92 16.09
N ASN A 164 21.51 -5.72 16.33
CA ASN A 164 21.39 -7.06 16.90
C ASN A 164 20.70 -6.98 18.26
N PHE A 165 19.52 -7.57 18.37
CA PHE A 165 18.92 -7.92 19.65
C PHE A 165 19.57 -9.23 20.12
N SER A 166 20.38 -9.16 21.17
CA SER A 166 20.78 -10.29 22.02
C SER A 166 20.48 -9.95 23.46
#